data_AF-A0A3G1DGL8-F1
#
_entry.id   AF-A0A3G1DGL8-F1
#
_cell.length_a   1.000
_cell.length_b   1.000
_cell.length_c   1.000
_cell.angle_alpha   90.00
_cell.angle_beta   90.00
_cell.angle_gamma   90.00
#
_symmetry.space_group_name_H-M   'P 1'
#
loop_
_entity.id
_entity.type
_entity.pdbx_description
1 polymer ?
#
loop_
_entity_poly.entity_id
_entity_poly.type
_entity_poly.pdbx_seq_one_letter_code
_entity_poly.pdbx_strand_id
1 'polypeptide(L)'
;MTDPASMPSTHTLFGCKNLENEVQLQQPLLTPDEFKAAYKARGWNGRMLAIRWNMTASGVSRLVNDLDRSPHWDEAVRSLPEFQQQQPLLTSAEFKSLYKSRGWNGRMLANRWDKTAITLSRLVNDLDRKPHWDDAVRGLPEVQLQQPLLAPDEFKFVYKTLGWNGRKLASRWKKTSVWISKIASDPDRDPHWDDAVRGLPKLVVRKTTKAK
;
A
#
# COMPACT_ATOMS: atom_id res chain seq x y z
N MET A 1 29.76 69.33 -18.77
CA MET A 1 28.54 68.85 -19.44
C MET A 1 28.87 67.52 -20.11
N THR A 2 28.17 66.46 -19.69
CA THR A 2 27.84 65.21 -20.43
C THR A 2 28.96 64.32 -21.02
N ASP A 3 29.16 63.15 -20.40
CA ASP A 3 29.40 61.83 -21.05
C ASP A 3 28.24 61.49 -22.03
N PRO A 4 28.27 60.48 -22.97
CA PRO A 4 29.05 59.21 -22.94
C PRO A 4 29.48 58.59 -24.32
N ALA A 5 30.05 57.38 -24.24
CA ALA A 5 29.92 56.25 -25.18
C ALA A 5 30.84 56.15 -26.42
N SER A 6 31.93 55.40 -26.24
CA SER A 6 32.72 54.79 -27.33
C SER A 6 32.39 53.29 -27.45
N MET A 7 31.80 52.92 -28.59
CA MET A 7 31.74 51.59 -29.22
C MET A 7 31.51 51.87 -30.72
N PRO A 8 32.10 51.13 -31.69
CA PRO A 8 31.74 49.72 -31.90
C PRO A 8 32.82 48.81 -32.51
N SER A 9 32.68 47.50 -32.28
CA SER A 9 32.65 46.42 -33.30
C SER A 9 33.15 45.11 -32.73
N THR A 10 32.22 44.31 -32.20
CA THR A 10 32.43 42.89 -31.94
C THR A 10 32.21 42.11 -33.23
N HIS A 11 33.29 41.62 -33.83
CA HIS A 11 33.24 40.53 -34.80
C HIS A 11 33.11 39.21 -34.02
N THR A 12 31.88 38.71 -33.86
CA THR A 12 31.62 37.44 -33.20
C THR A 12 32.05 36.28 -34.10
N LEU A 13 33.20 35.69 -33.80
CA LEU A 13 33.60 34.36 -34.25
C LEU A 13 32.92 33.33 -33.34
N PHE A 14 31.77 32.80 -33.76
CA PHE A 14 31.18 31.60 -33.15
C PHE A 14 32.01 30.37 -33.54
N GLY A 15 33.09 30.15 -32.80
CA GLY A 15 33.85 28.90 -32.80
C GLY A 15 33.17 27.87 -31.91
N CYS A 16 32.68 26.80 -32.51
CA CYS A 16 32.10 25.63 -31.85
C CYS A 16 33.09 25.01 -30.84
N LYS A 17 32.68 24.88 -29.57
CA LYS A 17 33.17 23.84 -28.64
C LYS A 17 32.03 23.37 -27.74
N ASN A 18 31.12 22.58 -28.29
CA ASN A 18 30.32 21.65 -27.49
C ASN A 18 31.22 20.46 -27.15
N LEU A 19 31.79 20.44 -25.93
CA LEU A 19 32.63 19.34 -25.48
C LEU A 19 32.75 19.30 -23.96
N GLU A 20 31.63 19.28 -23.25
CA GLU A 20 31.60 18.71 -21.90
C GLU A 20 30.42 17.75 -21.84
N ASN A 21 30.76 16.49 -22.08
CA ASN A 21 29.91 15.32 -21.98
C ASN A 21 29.12 15.36 -20.68
N GLU A 22 27.82 15.11 -20.82
CA GLU A 22 26.93 14.82 -19.72
C GLU A 22 27.54 13.73 -18.85
N VAL A 23 27.88 14.08 -17.61
CA VAL A 23 28.11 13.11 -16.55
C VAL A 23 26.76 12.43 -16.32
N GLN A 24 26.51 11.35 -17.07
CA GLN A 24 25.49 10.38 -16.70
C GLN A 24 25.86 9.88 -15.30
N LEU A 25 25.22 10.43 -14.28
CA LEU A 25 25.24 9.93 -12.91
C LEU A 25 24.62 8.53 -12.93
N GLN A 26 25.39 7.52 -13.33
CA GLN A 26 25.02 6.12 -13.18
C GLN A 26 24.94 5.87 -11.67
N GLN A 27 23.73 5.93 -11.12
CA GLN A 27 23.48 5.55 -9.74
C GLN A 27 23.99 4.12 -9.53
N PRO A 28 24.62 3.82 -8.38
CA PRO A 28 25.17 2.50 -8.12
C PRO A 28 24.08 1.43 -8.28
N LEU A 29 24.46 0.32 -8.92
CA LEU A 29 23.62 -0.86 -9.03
C LEU A 29 23.26 -1.33 -7.63
N LEU A 30 21.96 -1.53 -7.38
CA LEU A 30 21.48 -2.08 -6.12
C LEU A 30 22.01 -3.51 -5.99
N THR A 31 22.39 -3.93 -4.80
CA THR A 31 22.56 -5.37 -4.53
C THR A 31 21.20 -6.09 -4.63
N PRO A 32 21.15 -7.41 -4.82
CA PRO A 32 19.90 -8.17 -4.78
C PRO A 32 19.06 -7.93 -3.52
N ASP A 33 19.71 -7.70 -2.39
CA ASP A 33 19.03 -7.45 -1.11
C ASP A 33 18.51 -6.02 -1.00
N GLU A 34 19.24 -5.03 -1.52
CA GLU A 34 18.76 -3.66 -1.62
C GLU A 34 17.62 -3.53 -2.64
N PHE A 35 17.67 -4.25 -3.76
CA PHE A 35 16.58 -4.32 -4.72
C PHE A 35 15.32 -4.89 -4.07
N LYS A 36 15.46 -5.99 -3.31
CA LYS A 36 14.38 -6.57 -2.50
C LYS A 36 13.86 -5.57 -1.47
N ALA A 37 14.73 -4.85 -0.78
CA ALA A 37 14.35 -3.85 0.20
C ALA A 37 13.59 -2.69 -0.45
N ALA A 38 14.06 -2.20 -1.60
CA ALA A 38 13.51 -1.03 -2.28
C ALA A 38 12.08 -1.23 -2.78
N TYR A 39 11.77 -2.40 -3.37
CA TYR A 39 10.38 -2.70 -3.75
C TYR A 39 9.53 -3.06 -2.53
N LYS A 40 10.06 -3.77 -1.52
CA LYS A 40 9.32 -4.11 -0.29
C LYS A 40 8.94 -2.87 0.52
N ALA A 41 9.84 -1.90 0.63
CA ALA A 41 9.61 -0.63 1.32
C ALA A 41 8.42 0.13 0.73
N ARG A 42 8.23 0.04 -0.59
CA ARG A 42 7.11 0.63 -1.31
C ARG A 42 5.85 -0.24 -1.32
N GLY A 43 5.81 -1.34 -0.55
CA GLY A 43 4.67 -2.27 -0.47
C GLY A 43 4.55 -3.24 -1.65
N TRP A 44 5.56 -3.30 -2.53
CA TRP A 44 5.59 -4.21 -3.66
C TRP A 44 6.13 -5.59 -3.27
N ASN A 45 5.80 -6.61 -4.07
CA ASN A 45 6.39 -7.94 -3.97
C ASN A 45 6.70 -8.49 -5.36
N GLY A 46 7.54 -9.52 -5.46
CA GLY A 46 7.98 -10.07 -6.74
C GLY A 46 6.85 -10.52 -7.67
N ARG A 47 5.70 -10.95 -7.13
CA ARG A 47 4.52 -11.30 -7.96
C ARG A 47 3.81 -10.05 -8.50
N MET A 48 3.85 -8.93 -7.80
CA MET A 48 3.34 -7.65 -8.31
C MET A 48 4.26 -7.07 -9.39
N LEU A 49 5.58 -7.20 -9.21
CA LEU A 49 6.56 -6.82 -10.23
C LEU A 49 6.36 -7.64 -11.50
N ALA A 50 6.13 -8.95 -11.36
CA ALA A 50 5.81 -9.86 -12.45
C ALA A 50 4.60 -9.38 -13.25
N ILE A 51 3.52 -8.97 -12.57
CA ILE A 51 2.32 -8.42 -13.20
C ILE A 51 2.62 -7.07 -13.87
N ARG A 52 3.30 -6.15 -13.18
CA ARG A 52 3.59 -4.80 -13.67
C ARG A 52 4.48 -4.80 -14.90
N TRP A 53 5.51 -5.64 -14.90
CA TRP A 53 6.48 -5.75 -15.98
C TRP A 53 6.19 -6.89 -16.96
N ASN A 54 5.00 -7.50 -16.85
CA ASN A 54 4.53 -8.58 -17.72
C ASN A 54 5.58 -9.71 -17.88
N MET A 55 6.19 -10.12 -16.77
CA MET A 55 7.17 -11.18 -16.72
C MET A 55 6.74 -12.27 -15.74
N THR A 56 7.36 -13.44 -15.80
CA THR A 56 7.05 -14.53 -14.86
C THR A 56 7.63 -14.22 -13.47
N ALA A 57 7.03 -14.78 -12.41
CA ALA A 57 7.58 -14.65 -11.06
C ALA A 57 9.02 -15.19 -10.97
N SER A 58 9.32 -16.26 -11.72
CA SER A 58 10.66 -16.81 -11.85
C SER A 58 11.60 -15.89 -12.64
N GLY A 59 11.08 -15.16 -13.63
CA GLY A 59 11.80 -14.10 -14.35
C GLY A 59 12.18 -12.93 -13.45
N VAL A 60 11.25 -12.47 -12.60
CA VAL A 60 11.57 -11.47 -11.57
C VAL A 60 12.62 -12.00 -10.61
N SER A 61 12.50 -13.26 -10.17
CA SER A 61 13.49 -13.83 -9.24
C SER A 61 14.88 -13.92 -9.85
N ARG A 62 14.98 -14.27 -11.14
CA ARG A 62 16.24 -14.25 -11.89
C ARG A 62 16.78 -12.83 -12.00
N LEU A 63 15.93 -11.88 -12.41
CA LEU A 63 16.28 -10.46 -12.49
C LEU A 63 16.81 -9.90 -11.16
N VAL A 64 16.16 -10.21 -10.05
CA VAL A 64 16.56 -9.72 -8.71
C VAL A 64 17.93 -10.26 -8.29
N ASN A 65 18.23 -11.51 -8.64
CA ASN A 65 19.48 -12.16 -8.25
C ASN A 65 20.61 -11.95 -9.29
N ASP A 66 20.30 -11.34 -10.42
CA ASP A 66 21.28 -11.00 -11.45
C ASP A 66 22.06 -9.76 -11.02
N LEU A 67 23.39 -9.94 -10.89
CA LEU A 67 24.34 -8.90 -10.50
C LEU A 67 24.72 -8.01 -11.68
N ASP A 68 24.54 -8.49 -12.91
CA ASP A 68 24.81 -7.77 -14.16
C ASP A 68 23.52 -7.20 -14.79
N ARG A 69 22.44 -7.13 -14.01
CA ARG A 69 21.16 -6.60 -14.50
C ARG A 69 21.28 -5.14 -14.91
N SER A 70 20.58 -4.78 -15.98
CA SER A 70 20.65 -3.43 -16.52
C SER A 70 20.13 -2.38 -15.51
N PRO A 71 20.80 -1.21 -15.37
CA PRO A 71 20.45 -0.16 -14.40
C PRO A 71 19.01 0.37 -14.50
N HIS A 72 18.37 0.26 -15.67
CA HIS A 72 16.98 0.69 -15.84
C HIS A 72 16.00 -0.13 -14.98
N TRP A 73 16.35 -1.36 -14.57
CA TRP A 73 15.52 -2.15 -13.64
C TRP A 73 15.59 -1.62 -12.22
N ASP A 74 16.76 -1.15 -11.79
CA ASP A 74 16.94 -0.50 -10.50
C ASP A 74 16.17 0.82 -10.47
N GLU A 75 16.22 1.58 -11.56
CA GLU A 75 15.41 2.78 -11.74
C GLU A 75 13.91 2.45 -11.79
N ALA A 76 13.51 1.36 -12.45
CA ALA A 76 12.14 0.90 -12.47
C ALA A 76 11.63 0.50 -11.07
N VAL A 77 12.52 0.06 -10.15
CA VAL A 77 12.21 -0.16 -8.73
C VAL A 77 12.14 1.14 -7.94
N ARG A 78 13.08 2.06 -8.15
CA ARG A 78 13.12 3.38 -7.47
C ARG A 78 11.90 4.23 -7.83
N SER A 79 11.47 4.15 -9.08
CA SER A 79 10.29 4.81 -9.66
C SER A 79 9.00 3.98 -9.53
N LEU A 80 9.01 2.86 -8.79
CA LEU A 80 7.75 2.19 -8.44
C LEU A 80 6.86 3.20 -7.72
N PRO A 81 5.60 3.37 -8.15
CA PRO A 81 4.69 4.21 -7.40
C PRO A 81 4.58 3.61 -6.00
N GLU A 82 4.52 4.46 -4.97
CA GLU A 82 4.20 3.98 -3.64
C GLU A 82 2.89 3.19 -3.75
N PHE A 83 2.96 1.90 -3.45
CA PHE A 83 1.74 1.15 -3.32
C PHE A 83 1.09 1.70 -2.06
N GLN A 84 0.05 2.50 -2.22
CA GLN A 84 -0.68 3.15 -1.13
C GLN A 84 -1.39 2.07 -0.29
N GLN A 85 -0.61 1.35 0.51
CA GLN A 85 -1.04 0.26 1.37
C GLN A 85 -1.30 0.74 2.79
N GLN A 86 -0.98 1.99 3.08
CA GLN A 86 -1.16 2.60 4.38
C GLN A 86 -2.33 3.58 4.31
N GLN A 87 -3.54 3.08 4.58
CA GLN A 87 -4.48 3.97 5.26
C GLN A 87 -3.87 4.26 6.64
N PRO A 88 -3.75 5.54 7.04
CA PRO A 88 -3.15 5.90 8.32
C PRO A 88 -3.90 5.20 9.45
N LEU A 89 -3.14 4.78 10.46
CA LEU A 89 -3.73 4.33 11.73
C LEU A 89 -4.59 5.46 12.25
N LEU A 90 -5.82 5.14 12.65
CA LEU A 90 -6.70 6.18 13.15
C LEU A 90 -6.20 6.67 14.50
N THR A 91 -6.41 7.95 14.78
CA THR A 91 -6.40 8.43 16.16
C THR A 91 -7.64 7.92 16.90
N SER A 92 -7.60 7.94 18.23
CA SER A 92 -8.77 7.58 19.06
C SER A 92 -9.98 8.48 18.78
N ALA A 93 -9.75 9.75 18.43
CA ALA A 93 -10.77 10.71 18.05
C ALA A 93 -11.41 10.34 16.70
N GLU A 94 -10.60 10.06 15.68
CA GLU A 94 -11.10 9.65 14.36
C GLU A 94 -11.85 8.32 14.42
N PHE A 95 -11.37 7.36 15.22
CA PHE A 95 -12.07 6.09 15.44
C PHE A 95 -13.46 6.34 16.01
N LYS A 96 -13.58 7.23 17.01
CA LYS A 96 -14.87 7.63 17.59
C LYS A 96 -15.76 8.33 16.57
N SER A 97 -15.21 9.22 15.76
CA SER A 97 -15.95 9.94 14.73
C SER A 97 -16.47 9.01 13.63
N LEU A 98 -15.69 8.00 13.22
CA LEU A 98 -16.09 7.08 12.14
C LEU A 98 -17.29 6.19 12.50
N TYR A 99 -17.32 5.63 13.71
CA TYR A 99 -18.46 4.80 14.10
C TYR A 99 -19.68 5.68 14.41
N LYS A 100 -19.49 6.86 15.02
CA LYS A 100 -20.59 7.81 15.30
C LYS A 100 -21.23 8.33 14.03
N SER A 101 -20.44 8.64 12.99
CA SER A 101 -20.98 9.13 11.71
C SER A 101 -21.84 8.08 11.00
N ARG A 102 -21.57 6.79 11.23
CA ARG A 102 -22.37 5.64 10.76
C ARG A 102 -23.58 5.32 11.66
N GLY A 103 -23.83 6.14 12.68
CA GLY A 103 -24.91 5.96 13.64
C GLY A 103 -24.61 4.99 14.79
N TRP A 104 -23.41 4.41 14.85
CA TRP A 104 -23.04 3.50 15.93
C TRP A 104 -22.78 4.26 17.22
N ASN A 105 -23.17 3.66 18.33
CA ASN A 105 -22.67 4.06 19.65
C ASN A 105 -21.69 2.99 20.18
N GLY A 106 -20.82 3.36 21.12
CA GLY A 106 -19.82 2.43 21.66
C GLY A 106 -20.43 1.17 22.30
N ARG A 107 -21.67 1.24 22.80
CA ARG A 107 -22.36 0.08 23.40
C ARG A 107 -22.88 -0.89 22.35
N MET A 108 -23.44 -0.38 21.24
CA MET A 108 -23.88 -1.14 20.08
C MET A 108 -22.69 -1.79 19.37
N LEU A 109 -21.59 -1.06 19.24
CA LEU A 109 -20.37 -1.58 18.64
C LEU A 109 -19.78 -2.70 19.49
N ALA A 110 -19.74 -2.51 20.81
CA ALA A 110 -19.31 -3.55 21.74
C ALA A 110 -20.18 -4.82 21.63
N ASN A 111 -21.50 -4.67 21.58
CA ASN A 111 -22.42 -5.79 21.39
C ASN A 111 -22.20 -6.51 20.05
N ARG A 112 -22.01 -5.77 18.94
CA ARG A 112 -21.75 -6.38 17.62
C ARG A 112 -20.46 -7.19 17.62
N TRP A 113 -19.41 -6.70 18.27
CA TRP A 113 -18.12 -7.36 18.29
C TRP A 113 -17.98 -8.42 19.39
N ASP A 114 -19.07 -8.70 20.13
CA ASP A 114 -19.09 -9.56 21.30
C ASP A 114 -17.98 -9.19 22.30
N LYS A 115 -17.88 -7.88 22.60
CA LYS A 115 -16.94 -7.31 23.58
C LYS A 115 -17.70 -6.48 24.61
N THR A 116 -17.07 -6.25 25.75
CA THR A 116 -17.61 -5.31 26.74
C THR A 116 -17.32 -3.87 26.34
N ALA A 117 -18.18 -2.93 26.77
CA ALA A 117 -17.97 -1.50 26.54
C ALA A 117 -16.65 -0.99 27.16
N ILE A 118 -16.19 -1.63 28.24
CA ILE A 118 -14.91 -1.34 28.90
C ILE A 118 -13.75 -1.77 27.99
N THR A 119 -13.81 -2.99 27.45
CA THR A 119 -12.82 -3.51 26.49
C THR A 119 -12.74 -2.61 25.26
N LEU A 120 -13.89 -2.20 24.73
CA LEU A 120 -13.93 -1.28 23.60
C LEU A 120 -13.31 0.08 23.95
N SER A 121 -13.59 0.63 25.13
CA SER A 121 -13.01 1.91 25.55
C SER A 121 -11.49 1.84 25.71
N ARG A 122 -10.97 0.75 26.28
CA ARG A 122 -9.52 0.49 26.35
C ARG A 122 -8.91 0.37 24.96
N LEU A 123 -9.54 -0.39 24.06
CA LEU A 123 -9.11 -0.55 22.67
C LEU A 123 -9.05 0.78 21.92
N VAL A 124 -10.08 1.63 22.06
CA VAL A 124 -10.16 2.92 21.37
C VAL A 124 -9.09 3.88 21.83
N ASN A 125 -8.73 3.85 23.12
CA ASN A 125 -7.72 4.73 23.69
C ASN A 125 -6.29 4.18 23.54
N ASP A 126 -6.13 2.94 23.09
CA ASP A 126 -4.82 2.34 22.82
C ASP A 126 -4.24 2.87 21.50
N LEU A 127 -3.04 3.45 21.58
CA LEU A 127 -2.30 3.99 20.44
C LEU A 127 -1.48 2.91 19.71
N ASP A 128 -1.17 1.76 20.32
CA ASP A 128 -0.55 0.59 19.66
C ASP A 128 -1.59 -0.49 19.30
N ARG A 129 -2.87 -0.10 19.19
CA ARG A 129 -3.91 -1.04 18.79
C ARG A 129 -3.61 -1.64 17.42
N LYS A 130 -3.95 -2.92 17.28
CA LYS A 130 -3.63 -3.65 16.05
C LYS A 130 -4.43 -3.09 14.85
N PRO A 131 -3.83 -3.03 13.64
CA PRO A 131 -4.46 -2.37 12.47
C PRO A 131 -5.80 -2.95 12.02
N HIS A 132 -6.09 -4.23 12.33
CA HIS A 132 -7.38 -4.84 11.97
C HIS A 132 -8.58 -4.20 12.68
N TRP A 133 -8.37 -3.58 13.86
CA TRP A 133 -9.45 -2.87 14.56
C TRP A 133 -9.85 -1.59 13.84
N ASP A 134 -8.87 -0.90 13.25
CA ASP A 134 -9.12 0.27 12.41
C ASP A 134 -9.84 -0.13 11.13
N ASP A 135 -9.42 -1.23 10.51
CA ASP A 135 -10.12 -1.81 9.37
C ASP A 135 -11.56 -2.22 9.76
N ALA A 136 -11.77 -2.79 10.95
CA ALA A 136 -13.09 -3.18 11.42
C ALA A 136 -14.04 -1.99 11.51
N VAL A 137 -13.60 -0.85 12.05
CA VAL A 137 -14.43 0.37 12.08
C VAL A 137 -14.71 0.91 10.69
N ARG A 138 -13.73 0.86 9.79
CA ARG A 138 -13.90 1.33 8.41
C ARG A 138 -14.94 0.50 7.66
N GLY A 139 -15.02 -0.80 7.96
CA GLY A 139 -15.96 -1.74 7.37
C GLY A 139 -17.29 -1.90 8.09
N LEU A 140 -17.54 -1.13 9.15
CA LEU A 140 -18.84 -1.12 9.81
C LEU A 140 -19.93 -0.68 8.81
N PRO A 141 -21.05 -1.43 8.73
CA PRO A 141 -22.21 -0.96 7.99
C PRO A 141 -22.81 0.28 8.63
N GLU A 142 -23.69 0.98 7.90
CA GLU A 142 -24.62 1.90 8.53
C GLU A 142 -25.56 1.12 9.46
N VAL A 143 -25.87 1.68 10.64
CA VAL A 143 -26.61 0.99 11.71
C VAL A 143 -27.95 0.40 11.25
N GLN A 144 -28.59 0.96 10.23
CA GLN A 144 -29.87 0.44 9.72
C GLN A 144 -29.72 -0.89 8.95
N LEU A 145 -28.51 -1.34 8.63
CA LEU A 145 -28.27 -2.59 7.89
C LEU A 145 -27.78 -3.68 8.86
N GLN A 146 -28.69 -4.59 9.27
CA GLN A 146 -28.28 -5.85 9.87
C GLN A 146 -27.50 -6.65 8.81
N GLN A 147 -26.17 -6.62 8.91
CA GLN A 147 -25.32 -7.44 8.04
C GLN A 147 -25.09 -8.82 8.67
N PRO A 148 -25.53 -9.90 8.00
CA PRO A 148 -25.23 -11.26 8.45
C PRO A 148 -23.72 -11.53 8.40
N LEU A 149 -23.29 -12.44 9.28
CA LEU A 149 -21.92 -12.96 9.26
C LEU A 149 -21.64 -13.60 7.91
N LEU A 150 -20.45 -13.35 7.37
CA LEU A 150 -20.05 -13.90 6.08
C LEU A 150 -19.86 -15.41 6.23
N ALA A 151 -20.19 -16.19 5.20
CA ALA A 151 -19.69 -17.56 5.14
C ALA A 151 -18.15 -17.56 4.99
N PRO A 152 -17.44 -18.62 5.41
CA PRO A 152 -15.98 -18.72 5.22
C PRO A 152 -15.52 -18.50 3.77
N ASP A 153 -16.32 -18.95 2.81
CA ASP A 153 -16.03 -18.74 1.38
C ASP A 153 -16.27 -17.30 0.92
N GLU A 154 -17.30 -16.64 1.46
CA GLU A 154 -17.56 -15.22 1.20
C GLU A 154 -16.46 -14.35 1.80
N PHE A 155 -15.98 -14.66 3.01
CA PHE A 155 -14.83 -13.96 3.60
C PHE A 155 -13.61 -14.01 2.68
N LYS A 156 -13.33 -15.20 2.13
CA LYS A 156 -12.26 -15.40 1.14
C LYS A 156 -12.51 -14.62 -0.15
N PHE A 157 -13.77 -14.53 -0.57
CA PHE A 157 -14.15 -13.79 -1.76
C PHE A 157 -13.96 -12.29 -1.58
N VAL A 158 -14.41 -11.69 -0.47
CA VAL A 158 -14.36 -10.23 -0.24
C VAL A 158 -12.91 -9.72 -0.26
N TYR A 159 -11.98 -10.31 0.49
CA TYR A 159 -10.61 -9.78 0.44
C TYR A 159 -9.96 -10.01 -0.93
N LYS A 160 -10.30 -11.11 -1.65
CA LYS A 160 -9.78 -11.37 -3.00
C LYS A 160 -10.29 -10.36 -4.02
N THR A 161 -11.56 -9.99 -3.98
CA THR A 161 -12.13 -8.97 -4.90
C THR A 161 -11.54 -7.60 -4.66
N LEU A 162 -11.20 -7.28 -3.40
CA LEU A 162 -10.46 -6.07 -3.02
C LEU A 162 -8.97 -6.13 -3.41
N GLY A 163 -8.49 -7.21 -4.05
CA GLY A 163 -7.09 -7.38 -4.48
C GLY A 163 -6.12 -7.80 -3.38
N TRP A 164 -6.64 -8.14 -2.19
CA TRP A 164 -5.89 -8.66 -1.06
C TRP A 164 -5.67 -10.16 -1.19
N ASN A 165 -4.63 -10.63 -0.51
CA ASN A 165 -4.37 -12.06 -0.35
C ASN A 165 -4.01 -12.33 1.11
N GLY A 166 -4.11 -13.59 1.55
CA GLY A 166 -3.86 -13.95 2.94
C GLY A 166 -2.49 -13.52 3.48
N ARG A 167 -1.45 -13.42 2.62
CA ARG A 167 -0.12 -12.92 3.03
C ARG A 167 -0.10 -11.41 3.25
N LYS A 168 -0.72 -10.63 2.34
CA LYS A 168 -0.87 -9.17 2.49
C LYS A 168 -1.68 -8.83 3.73
N LEU A 169 -2.75 -9.59 3.96
CA LEU A 169 -3.62 -9.41 5.11
C LEU A 169 -2.88 -9.73 6.41
N ALA A 170 -2.12 -10.83 6.43
CA ALA A 170 -1.23 -11.19 7.53
C ALA A 170 -0.23 -10.07 7.86
N SER A 171 0.46 -9.52 6.84
CA SER A 171 1.38 -8.39 7.03
C SER A 171 0.67 -7.16 7.58
N ARG A 172 -0.50 -6.79 7.07
CA ARG A 172 -1.27 -5.62 7.53
C ARG A 172 -1.72 -5.78 8.97
N TRP A 173 -2.28 -6.93 9.31
CA TRP A 173 -2.86 -7.17 10.63
C TRP A 173 -1.82 -7.58 11.69
N LYS A 174 -0.53 -7.65 11.31
CA LYS A 174 0.57 -8.17 12.15
C LYS A 174 0.22 -9.58 12.68
N LYS A 175 -0.32 -10.43 11.81
CA LYS A 175 -0.72 -11.83 12.08
C LYS A 175 0.04 -12.77 11.13
N THR A 176 0.02 -14.07 11.40
CA THR A 176 0.60 -15.06 10.48
C THR A 176 -0.39 -15.43 9.38
N SER A 177 0.11 -15.83 8.21
CA SER A 177 -0.72 -16.31 7.10
C SER A 177 -1.57 -17.54 7.47
N VAL A 178 -1.01 -18.41 8.32
CA VAL A 178 -1.72 -19.56 8.89
C VAL A 178 -2.89 -19.09 9.74
N TRP A 179 -2.69 -18.07 10.57
CA TRP A 179 -3.75 -17.51 11.41
C TRP A 179 -4.87 -16.88 10.57
N ILE A 180 -4.54 -16.16 9.49
CA ILE A 180 -5.56 -15.64 8.55
C ILE A 180 -6.36 -16.78 7.91
N SER A 181 -5.69 -17.89 7.58
CA SER A 181 -6.34 -19.06 6.99
C SER A 181 -7.25 -19.77 8.00
N LYS A 182 -6.86 -19.78 9.28
CA LYS A 182 -7.68 -20.29 10.39
C LYS A 182 -8.97 -19.48 10.51
N ILE A 183 -8.88 -18.15 10.62
CA ILE A 183 -10.07 -17.27 10.68
C ILE A 183 -10.94 -17.40 9.43
N ALA A 184 -10.32 -17.40 8.25
CA ALA A 184 -11.07 -17.50 7.00
C ALA A 184 -11.76 -18.86 6.82
N SER A 185 -11.47 -19.85 7.65
CA SER A 185 -12.10 -21.18 7.60
C SER A 185 -13.01 -21.44 8.80
N ASP A 186 -13.04 -20.52 9.77
CA ASP A 186 -13.82 -20.61 10.99
C ASP A 186 -15.22 -20.01 10.76
N PRO A 187 -16.29 -20.81 10.86
CA PRO A 187 -17.67 -20.33 10.72
C PRO A 187 -18.13 -19.51 11.94
N ASP A 188 -17.57 -19.76 13.13
CA ASP A 188 -17.96 -19.13 14.40
C ASP A 188 -17.03 -17.97 14.77
N ARG A 189 -16.36 -17.38 13.78
CA ARG A 189 -15.40 -16.29 14.00
C ARG A 189 -16.06 -15.02 14.53
N ASP A 190 -15.32 -14.29 15.36
CA ASP A 190 -15.82 -13.03 15.91
C ASP A 190 -16.25 -12.05 14.79
N PRO A 191 -17.40 -11.36 14.93
CA PRO A 191 -17.96 -10.50 13.87
C PRO A 191 -17.05 -9.35 13.42
N HIS A 192 -16.14 -8.89 14.30
CA HIS A 192 -15.22 -7.82 13.97
C HIS A 192 -14.23 -8.18 12.85
N TRP A 193 -13.96 -9.48 12.62
CA TRP A 193 -13.11 -9.92 11.51
C TRP A 193 -13.78 -9.72 10.16
N ASP A 194 -15.09 -9.94 10.09
CA ASP A 194 -15.88 -9.70 8.89
C ASP A 194 -15.93 -8.21 8.56
N ASP A 195 -16.16 -7.39 9.58
CA ASP A 195 -16.08 -5.94 9.46
C ASP A 195 -14.66 -5.50 9.01
N ALA A 196 -13.62 -6.12 9.56
CA ALA A 196 -12.23 -5.82 9.18
C ALA A 196 -11.94 -6.10 7.71
N VAL A 197 -12.47 -7.20 7.15
CA VAL A 197 -12.33 -7.50 5.73
C VAL A 197 -13.11 -6.53 4.85
N ARG A 198 -14.31 -6.15 5.27
CA ARG A 198 -15.16 -5.17 4.53
C ARG A 198 -14.53 -3.78 4.52
N GLY A 199 -13.78 -3.42 5.56
CA GLY A 199 -13.10 -2.12 5.68
C GLY A 199 -11.75 -2.04 4.98
N LEU A 200 -11.30 -3.11 4.33
CA LEU A 200 -10.05 -3.08 3.57
C LEU A 200 -10.17 -2.14 2.36
N PRO A 201 -9.15 -1.33 2.08
CA PRO A 201 -9.17 -0.48 0.90
C PRO A 201 -9.06 -1.33 -0.38
N LYS A 202 -9.77 -0.91 -1.43
CA LYS A 202 -9.65 -1.53 -2.76
C LYS A 202 -8.24 -1.33 -3.29
N LEU A 203 -7.49 -2.42 -3.46
CA LEU A 203 -6.20 -2.38 -4.15
C LEU A 203 -6.45 -2.32 -5.65
N VAL A 204 -6.50 -1.10 -6.20
CA VAL A 204 -6.61 -0.89 -7.65
C VAL A 204 -5.31 -1.34 -8.30
N VAL A 205 -5.26 -2.59 -8.75
CA VAL A 205 -4.26 -3.02 -9.72
C VAL A 205 -4.72 -2.46 -11.06
N ARG A 206 -4.20 -1.30 -11.46
CA ARG A 206 -4.41 -0.80 -12.83
C ARG A 206 -3.89 -1.87 -13.79
N LYS A 207 -4.79 -2.61 -14.42
CA LYS A 207 -4.45 -3.47 -15.55
C LYS A 207 -4.06 -2.52 -16.68
N THR A 208 -2.80 -2.49 -17.06
CA THR A 208 -2.37 -1.78 -18.26
C THR A 208 -3.03 -2.47 -19.46
N THR A 209 -4.07 -1.85 -20.01
CA THR A 209 -4.61 -2.22 -21.31
C THR A 209 -3.52 -1.96 -22.34
N LYS A 210 -2.99 -3.03 -22.95
CA LYS A 210 -2.13 -2.93 -24.14
C LYS A 210 -2.91 -2.14 -25.20
N ALA A 211 -2.43 -0.95 -25.55
CA ALA A 211 -2.77 -0.34 -26.83
C ALA A 211 -2.24 -1.25 -27.94
N LYS A 212 -3.12 -1.53 -28.90
CA LYS A 212 -2.90 -2.43 -30.03
C LYS A 212 -2.15 -1.71 -31.15
#